data_AF-A0A9E5R2J3-F1
#
_entry.id   AF-A0A9E5R2J3-F1
#
_cell.length_a   1.000
_cell.length_b   1.000
_cell.length_c   1.000
_cell.angle_alpha   90.00
_cell.angle_beta   90.00
_cell.angle_gamma   90.00
#
_symmetry.space_group_name_H-M   'P 1'
#
loop_
_entity.id
_entity.type
_entity.pdbx_description
1 polymer ?
#
loop_
_entity_poly.entity_id
_entity_poly.type
_entity_poly.pdbx_seq_one_letter_code
_entity_poly.pdbx_strand_id
1 'polypeptide(L)'
;MRVAVVADSTCDLPAALCERYGIRIIPVTINFGTESYPDDGQSLPRSVFYARFVRYDPLPTTAAFSVGQAEAVFREALAEADHVIAVHIPRSISSLIESAQQAAAQIGNRQVTVFDTGSLSMGAGWLALIAGELAAAGKAPADILGALEDARARLRVWAGLDTLEHLRRSGRDRSPAV
;
A
#
# COMPACT_ATOMS: atom_id res chain seq x y z
N MET A 1 6.40 7.19 -23.13
CA MET A 1 6.30 7.68 -21.74
C MET A 1 6.42 6.46 -20.84
N ARG A 2 7.46 6.37 -20.03
CA ARG A 2 7.70 5.27 -19.09
C ARG A 2 6.91 5.53 -17.81
N VAL A 3 6.21 4.53 -17.31
CA VAL A 3 5.43 4.61 -16.07
C VAL A 3 6.08 3.70 -15.04
N ALA A 4 6.36 4.23 -13.86
CA ALA A 4 6.72 3.43 -12.69
C ALA A 4 5.51 3.22 -11.80
N VAL A 5 5.45 2.07 -11.14
CA VAL A 5 4.38 1.73 -10.20
C VAL A 5 4.95 1.64 -8.80
N VAL A 6 4.29 2.32 -7.89
CA VAL A 6 4.61 2.31 -6.46
C VAL A 6 3.37 1.82 -5.71
N ALA A 7 3.56 0.98 -4.70
CA ALA A 7 2.49 0.54 -3.81
C ALA A 7 2.97 0.53 -2.36
N ASP A 8 2.06 0.36 -1.40
CA ASP A 8 2.43 0.15 0.00
C ASP A 8 2.51 -1.35 0.36
N SER A 9 3.21 -1.69 1.44
CA SER A 9 3.41 -3.10 1.83
C SER A 9 2.12 -3.85 2.17
N THR A 10 1.05 -3.14 2.53
CA THR A 10 -0.24 -3.76 2.87
C THR A 10 -1.01 -4.24 1.65
N CYS A 11 -0.45 -4.08 0.44
CA CYS A 11 -0.94 -4.72 -0.77
C CYS A 11 -0.67 -6.24 -0.81
N ASP A 12 0.19 -6.75 0.09
CA ASP A 12 0.55 -8.17 0.25
C ASP A 12 1.05 -8.87 -1.04
N LEU A 13 1.51 -8.09 -2.02
CA LEU A 13 1.98 -8.64 -3.28
C LEU A 13 3.26 -9.47 -3.07
N PRO A 14 3.35 -10.70 -3.64
CA PRO A 14 4.57 -11.49 -3.58
C PRO A 14 5.77 -10.75 -4.18
N ALA A 15 6.92 -10.79 -3.49
CA ALA A 15 8.15 -10.11 -3.92
C ALA A 15 8.57 -10.45 -5.36
N ALA A 16 8.39 -11.70 -5.80
CA ALA A 16 8.69 -12.13 -7.16
C ALA A 16 7.85 -11.39 -8.23
N LEU A 17 6.61 -11.01 -7.91
CA LEU A 17 5.78 -10.21 -8.81
C LEU A 17 6.19 -8.74 -8.79
N CYS A 18 6.58 -8.22 -7.62
CA CYS A 18 7.14 -6.88 -7.51
C CYS A 18 8.41 -6.74 -8.37
N GLU A 19 9.34 -7.69 -8.26
CA GLU A 19 10.57 -7.73 -9.04
C GLU A 19 10.29 -7.86 -10.54
N ARG A 20 9.43 -8.82 -10.93
CA ARG A 20 9.10 -9.07 -12.34
C ARG A 20 8.54 -7.85 -13.05
N TYR A 21 7.72 -7.04 -12.37
CA TYR A 21 7.05 -5.89 -12.97
C TYR A 21 7.61 -4.54 -12.51
N GLY A 22 8.71 -4.53 -11.77
CA GLY A 22 9.34 -3.31 -11.26
C GLY A 22 8.45 -2.49 -10.31
N ILE A 23 7.56 -3.14 -9.57
CA ILE A 23 6.67 -2.47 -8.60
C ILE A 23 7.46 -2.20 -7.32
N ARG A 24 7.57 -0.92 -6.96
CA ARG A 24 8.29 -0.49 -5.76
C ARG A 24 7.35 -0.45 -4.58
N ILE A 25 7.78 -1.00 -3.44
CA ILE A 25 6.96 -1.08 -2.22
C ILE A 25 7.48 -0.09 -1.18
N ILE A 26 6.58 0.74 -0.64
CA ILE A 26 6.84 1.56 0.54
C ILE A 26 6.31 0.81 1.77
N PRO A 27 7.18 0.40 2.72
CA PRO A 27 6.72 -0.31 3.90
C PRO A 27 5.93 0.62 4.82
N VAL A 28 4.81 0.12 5.36
CA VAL A 28 4.23 0.70 6.57
C VAL A 28 5.05 0.29 7.80
N THR A 29 4.80 0.92 8.94
CA THR A 29 5.52 0.60 10.18
C THR A 29 4.63 -0.19 11.13
N ILE A 30 5.17 -1.26 11.71
CA ILE A 30 4.59 -2.04 12.81
C ILE A 30 5.30 -1.66 14.10
N ASN A 31 4.56 -1.22 15.11
CA ASN A 31 5.08 -0.81 16.40
C ASN A 31 4.76 -1.84 17.49
N PHE A 32 5.79 -2.31 18.17
CA PHE A 32 5.72 -3.13 19.38
C PHE A 32 6.27 -2.30 20.56
N GLY A 33 5.38 -1.61 21.28
CA GLY A 33 5.77 -0.76 22.40
C GLY A 33 6.71 0.37 21.94
N THR A 34 7.98 0.29 22.32
CA THR A 34 9.02 1.26 21.93
C THR A 34 9.79 0.87 20.67
N GLU A 35 9.54 -0.32 20.12
CA GLU A 35 10.22 -0.82 18.93
C GLU A 35 9.35 -0.60 17.68
N SER A 36 9.97 -0.21 16.58
CA SER A 36 9.32 0.01 15.29
C SER A 36 10.02 -0.78 14.20
N TYR A 37 9.23 -1.50 13.41
CA TYR A 37 9.71 -2.37 12.35
C TYR A 37 9.02 -2.01 11.03
N PRO A 38 9.75 -1.87 9.91
CA PRO A 38 9.11 -1.80 8.60
C PRO A 38 8.43 -3.13 8.28
N ASP A 39 7.27 -3.06 7.66
CA ASP A 39 6.55 -4.22 7.11
C ASP A 39 7.16 -4.62 5.76
N ASP A 40 8.37 -5.16 5.82
CA ASP A 40 9.19 -5.58 4.67
C ASP A 40 9.38 -7.11 4.59
N GLY A 41 8.82 -7.84 5.56
CA GLY A 41 8.98 -9.29 5.72
C GLY A 41 10.37 -9.76 6.18
N GLN A 42 11.35 -8.86 6.32
CA GLN A 42 12.73 -9.14 6.70
C GLN A 42 13.03 -8.68 8.13
N SER A 43 12.71 -7.43 8.43
CA SER A 43 12.91 -6.79 9.74
C SER A 43 12.02 -7.42 10.80
N LEU A 44 10.82 -7.83 10.42
CA LEU A 44 9.91 -8.61 11.26
C LEU A 44 9.25 -9.74 10.45
N PRO A 45 9.87 -10.93 10.40
CA PRO A 45 9.28 -12.07 9.70
C PRO A 45 7.90 -12.41 10.25
N ARG A 46 6.95 -12.78 9.38
CA ARG A 46 5.56 -13.06 9.77
C ARG A 46 5.44 -14.10 10.91
N SER A 47 6.29 -15.13 10.90
CA SER A 47 6.35 -16.13 11.98
C SER A 47 6.73 -15.52 13.33
N VAL A 48 7.67 -14.58 13.34
CA VAL A 48 8.09 -13.83 14.53
C VAL A 48 6.99 -12.88 14.98
N PHE A 49 6.33 -12.18 14.05
CA PHE A 49 5.19 -11.33 14.34
C PHE A 49 4.10 -12.11 15.10
N TYR A 50 3.61 -13.22 14.55
CA TYR A 50 2.52 -13.98 15.18
C TYR A 50 2.94 -14.64 16.50
N ALA A 51 4.19 -15.10 16.62
CA ALA A 51 4.71 -15.64 17.88
C ALA A 51 4.79 -14.58 19.00
N ARG A 52 5.10 -13.33 18.64
CA ARG A 52 5.10 -12.20 19.58
C ARG A 52 3.67 -11.70 19.87
N PHE A 53 2.80 -11.64 18.86
CA PHE A 53 1.45 -11.08 18.94
C PHE A 53 0.63 -11.68 20.08
N VAL A 54 0.68 -13.01 20.27
CA VAL A 54 -0.08 -13.70 21.32
C VAL A 54 0.38 -13.39 22.75
N ARG A 55 1.56 -12.76 22.92
CA ARG A 55 2.17 -12.49 24.23
C ARG A 55 2.28 -11.00 24.54
N TYR A 56 1.91 -10.12 23.61
CA TYR A 56 2.26 -8.71 23.69
C TYR A 56 1.07 -7.87 24.14
N ASP A 57 1.23 -7.21 25.29
CA ASP A 57 0.30 -6.23 25.85
C ASP A 57 1.08 -4.94 26.17
N PRO A 58 0.69 -3.78 25.62
CA PRO A 58 -0.44 -3.56 24.72
C PRO A 58 -0.19 -4.14 23.32
N LEU A 59 -1.25 -4.60 22.64
CA LEU A 59 -1.19 -5.11 21.27
C LEU A 59 -0.43 -4.17 20.32
N PRO A 60 0.25 -4.70 19.27
CA PRO A 60 0.98 -3.87 18.34
C PRO A 60 0.06 -2.89 17.59
N THR A 61 0.64 -1.76 17.21
CA THR A 61 -0.03 -0.74 16.40
C THR A 61 0.68 -0.59 15.05
N THR A 62 0.04 0.14 14.13
CA THR A 62 0.61 0.41 12.80
C THR A 62 0.67 1.91 12.55
N ALA A 63 1.66 2.37 11.80
CA ALA A 63 1.77 3.72 11.30
C ALA A 63 1.94 3.73 9.77
N ALA A 64 1.32 4.71 9.11
CA ALA A 64 1.51 4.96 7.70
C ALA A 64 2.97 5.37 7.41
N PHE A 65 3.42 5.21 6.16
CA PHE A 65 4.67 5.84 5.75
C PHE A 65 4.57 7.38 5.86
N SER A 66 5.69 8.02 6.12
CA SER A 66 5.80 9.48 6.15
C SER A 66 5.82 10.07 4.73
N VAL A 67 5.55 11.38 4.65
CA VAL A 67 5.67 12.15 3.40
C VAL A 67 7.07 12.02 2.80
N GLY A 68 8.11 12.11 3.64
CA GLY A 68 9.51 11.99 3.19
C GLY A 68 9.86 10.60 2.65
N GLN A 69 9.30 9.53 3.22
CA GLN A 69 9.47 8.17 2.68
C GLN A 69 8.82 8.02 1.30
N ALA A 70 7.60 8.53 1.13
CA ALA A 70 6.94 8.52 -0.17
C ALA A 70 7.68 9.38 -1.20
N GLU A 71 8.12 10.58 -0.82
CA GLU A 71 8.87 11.49 -1.69
C GLU A 71 10.16 10.83 -2.19
N ALA A 72 10.94 10.19 -1.30
CA ALA A 72 12.17 9.50 -1.67
C ALA A 72 11.92 8.43 -2.73
N VAL A 73 10.93 7.55 -2.51
CA VAL A 73 10.61 6.47 -3.46
C VAL A 73 10.08 7.01 -4.79
N PHE A 74 9.26 8.07 -4.77
CA PHE A 74 8.78 8.71 -5.99
C PHE A 74 9.91 9.35 -6.79
N ARG A 75 10.85 10.05 -6.14
CA ARG A 75 12.02 10.64 -6.81
C ARG A 75 12.92 9.58 -7.43
N GLU A 76 13.18 8.50 -6.70
CA GLU A 76 13.92 7.36 -7.25
C GLU A 76 13.19 6.76 -8.45
N ALA A 77 11.86 6.70 -8.44
CA ALA A 77 11.08 6.13 -9.54
C ALA A 77 11.12 7.02 -10.78
N LEU A 78 11.06 8.34 -10.57
CA LEU A 78 11.15 9.35 -11.61
C LEU A 78 12.55 9.53 -12.20
N ALA A 79 13.59 8.95 -11.58
CA ALA A 79 14.92 8.89 -12.20
C ALA A 79 14.92 7.96 -13.45
N GLU A 80 13.99 7.00 -13.50
CA GLU A 80 13.92 5.96 -14.54
C GLU A 80 12.60 5.98 -15.32
N ALA A 81 11.61 6.74 -14.85
CA ALA A 81 10.29 6.85 -15.47
C ALA A 81 9.88 8.31 -15.64
N ASP A 82 8.96 8.55 -16.57
CA ASP A 82 8.43 9.90 -16.83
C ASP A 82 7.24 10.22 -15.89
N HIS A 83 6.63 9.20 -15.29
CA HIS A 83 5.46 9.31 -14.41
C HIS A 83 5.36 8.16 -13.42
N VAL A 84 4.79 8.42 -12.25
CA VAL A 84 4.51 7.42 -11.21
C VAL A 84 3.01 7.25 -11.05
N ILE A 85 2.56 6.00 -11.00
CA ILE A 85 1.23 5.64 -10.49
C ILE A 85 1.43 4.98 -9.11
N ALA A 86 0.97 5.66 -8.07
CA ALA A 86 1.12 5.24 -6.67
C ALA A 86 -0.21 4.65 -6.17
N VAL A 87 -0.26 3.35 -5.96
CA VAL A 87 -1.47 2.56 -5.65
C VAL A 87 -1.48 2.21 -4.16
N HIS A 88 -2.44 2.75 -3.40
CA HIS A 88 -2.47 2.56 -1.95
C HIS A 88 -3.83 2.11 -1.41
N ILE A 89 -3.80 1.50 -0.22
CA ILE A 89 -5.02 1.18 0.54
C ILE A 89 -5.83 2.46 0.89
N PRO A 90 -7.12 2.33 1.25
CA PRO A 90 -8.04 3.45 1.21
C PRO A 90 -7.80 4.46 2.32
N ARG A 91 -8.04 5.72 1.99
CA ARG A 91 -8.03 6.84 2.96
C ARG A 91 -8.95 6.62 4.17
N SER A 92 -9.98 5.78 4.03
CA SER A 92 -10.92 5.50 5.10
C SER A 92 -10.33 4.67 6.24
N ILE A 93 -9.18 4.00 6.03
CA ILE A 93 -8.55 3.12 7.03
C ILE A 93 -7.08 3.43 7.32
N SER A 94 -6.46 4.31 6.51
CA SER A 94 -5.05 4.69 6.67
C SER A 94 -4.77 6.06 6.04
N SER A 95 -3.73 6.75 6.52
CA SER A 95 -3.31 8.07 6.00
C SER A 95 -2.30 7.99 4.84
N LEU A 96 -2.13 6.82 4.22
CA LEU A 96 -1.13 6.61 3.15
C LEU A 96 -1.42 7.48 1.93
N ILE A 97 -2.69 7.63 1.57
CA ILE A 97 -3.13 8.46 0.44
C ILE A 97 -2.76 9.92 0.69
N GLU A 98 -3.05 10.44 1.88
CA GLU A 98 -2.73 11.82 2.27
C GLU A 98 -1.22 12.06 2.24
N SER A 99 -0.42 11.15 2.80
CA SER A 99 1.04 11.24 2.79
C SER A 99 1.61 11.18 1.37
N ALA A 100 1.10 10.29 0.51
CA ALA A 100 1.49 10.18 -0.88
C ALA A 100 1.10 11.42 -1.70
N GLN A 101 -0.08 11.99 -1.46
CA GLN A 101 -0.52 13.21 -2.15
C GLN A 101 0.33 14.43 -1.75
N GLN A 102 0.69 14.54 -0.48
CA GLN A 102 1.62 15.59 0.00
C GLN A 102 3.01 15.43 -0.64
N ALA A 103 3.52 14.20 -0.74
CA ALA A 103 4.79 13.93 -1.40
C ALA A 103 4.75 14.25 -2.91
N ALA A 104 3.67 13.88 -3.59
CA ALA A 104 3.43 14.23 -4.99
C ALA A 104 3.44 15.75 -5.22
N ALA A 105 2.86 16.53 -4.29
CA ALA A 105 2.86 17.99 -4.36
C ALA A 105 4.26 18.61 -4.22
N GLN A 106 5.15 17.99 -3.45
CA GLN A 106 6.55 18.45 -3.28
C GLN A 106 7.43 18.17 -4.51
N ILE A 107 7.09 17.14 -5.29
CA ILE A 107 7.80 16.79 -6.53
C ILE A 107 7.27 17.60 -7.72
N GLY A 108 5.95 17.79 -7.76
CA GLY A 108 5.23 18.42 -8.86
C GLY A 108 4.05 17.55 -9.28
N ASN A 109 2.82 18.03 -9.02
CA ASN A 109 1.54 17.30 -9.16
C ASN A 109 1.32 16.57 -10.50
N ARG A 110 2.07 16.89 -11.56
CA ARG A 110 1.91 16.30 -12.90
C ARG A 110 2.69 15.00 -13.11
N GLN A 111 3.64 14.67 -12.23
CA GLN A 111 4.53 13.51 -12.40
C GLN A 111 4.11 12.29 -11.56
N VAL A 112 3.21 12.47 -10.59
CA VAL A 112 2.74 11.40 -9.71
C VAL A 112 1.23 11.42 -9.64
N THR A 113 0.59 10.29 -9.95
CA THR A 113 -0.85 10.09 -9.73
C THR A 113 -1.04 9.10 -8.59
N VAL A 114 -1.67 9.56 -7.51
CA VAL A 114 -2.03 8.72 -6.37
C VAL A 114 -3.41 8.12 -6.61
N PHE A 115 -3.50 6.79 -6.53
CA PHE A 115 -4.69 5.99 -6.76
C PHE A 115 -5.14 5.31 -5.46
N ASP A 116 -6.36 5.63 -5.03
CA ASP A 116 -7.03 5.00 -3.90
C ASP A 116 -7.71 3.71 -4.38
N THR A 117 -7.23 2.57 -3.88
CA THR A 117 -7.71 1.26 -4.33
C THR A 117 -9.13 0.93 -3.90
N GLY A 118 -9.66 1.57 -2.85
CA GLY A 118 -10.90 1.12 -2.20
C GLY A 118 -10.85 -0.33 -1.66
N SER A 119 -9.67 -0.95 -1.59
CA SER A 119 -9.47 -2.34 -1.19
C SER A 119 -8.18 -2.53 -0.38
N LEU A 120 -7.95 -3.71 0.16
CA LEU A 120 -6.82 -4.01 1.04
C LEU A 120 -6.21 -5.37 0.74
N SER A 121 -5.02 -5.65 1.29
CA SER A 121 -4.29 -6.89 1.03
C SER A 121 -4.18 -7.14 -0.47
N MET A 122 -4.31 -8.39 -0.90
CA MET A 122 -4.26 -8.77 -2.32
C MET A 122 -5.35 -8.13 -3.19
N GLY A 123 -6.40 -7.51 -2.63
CA GLY A 123 -7.30 -6.67 -3.41
C GLY A 123 -6.61 -5.40 -3.93
N ALA A 124 -5.84 -4.72 -3.07
CA ALA A 124 -4.96 -3.63 -3.47
C ALA A 124 -3.76 -4.15 -4.29
N GLY A 125 -3.19 -5.30 -3.91
CA GLY A 125 -2.10 -5.96 -4.62
C GLY A 125 -2.45 -6.30 -6.08
N TRP A 126 -3.66 -6.79 -6.33
CA TRP A 126 -4.13 -7.06 -7.69
C TRP A 126 -4.13 -5.77 -8.54
N LEU A 127 -4.64 -4.67 -8.00
CA LEU A 127 -4.64 -3.38 -8.71
C LEU A 127 -3.21 -2.89 -9.01
N ALA A 128 -2.29 -3.03 -8.04
CA ALA A 128 -0.87 -2.74 -8.26
C ALA A 128 -0.24 -3.64 -9.35
N LEU A 129 -0.61 -4.93 -9.38
CA LEU A 129 -0.17 -5.88 -10.39
C LEU A 129 -0.67 -5.50 -11.79
N ILE A 130 -1.96 -5.16 -11.95
CA ILE A 130 -2.52 -4.67 -13.22
C ILE A 130 -1.74 -3.42 -13.69
N ALA A 131 -1.49 -2.47 -12.78
CA ALA A 131 -0.72 -1.28 -13.11
C ALA A 131 0.69 -1.65 -13.60
N GLY A 132 1.38 -2.56 -12.88
CA GLY A 132 2.73 -3.01 -13.24
C GLY A 132 2.78 -3.71 -14.59
N GLU A 133 1.82 -4.59 -14.87
CA GLU A 133 1.72 -5.30 -16.15
C GLU A 133 1.49 -4.34 -17.34
N LEU A 134 0.58 -3.38 -17.18
CA LEU A 134 0.30 -2.40 -18.24
C LEU A 134 1.43 -1.39 -18.40
N ALA A 135 2.10 -0.99 -17.32
CA ALA A 135 3.29 -0.16 -17.36
C ALA A 135 4.45 -0.86 -18.09
N ALA A 136 4.69 -2.14 -17.79
CA ALA A 136 5.69 -2.96 -18.48
C ALA A 136 5.37 -3.14 -19.97
N ALA A 137 4.08 -3.18 -20.32
CA ALA A 137 3.61 -3.19 -21.71
C ALA A 137 3.65 -1.81 -22.40
N GLY A 138 4.17 -0.77 -21.74
CA GLY A 138 4.33 0.57 -22.30
C GLY A 138 3.04 1.36 -22.49
N LYS A 139 1.98 1.02 -21.74
CA LYS A 139 0.69 1.73 -21.80
C LYS A 139 0.81 3.14 -21.24
N ALA A 140 -0.01 4.05 -21.76
CA ALA A 140 -0.04 5.43 -21.28
C ALA A 140 -0.69 5.51 -19.89
N PRO A 141 -0.35 6.50 -19.04
CA PRO A 141 -0.93 6.65 -17.71
C PRO A 141 -2.47 6.64 -17.71
N ALA A 142 -3.10 7.30 -18.69
CA ALA A 142 -4.56 7.36 -18.80
C ALA A 142 -5.19 5.98 -19.04
N ASP A 143 -4.57 5.14 -19.87
CA ASP A 143 -5.05 3.78 -20.14
C ASP A 143 -4.91 2.90 -18.90
N ILE A 144 -3.80 3.05 -18.17
CA ILE A 144 -3.57 2.31 -16.92
C ILE A 144 -4.62 2.71 -15.89
N LEU A 145 -4.84 4.01 -15.67
CA LEU A 145 -5.84 4.50 -14.73
C LEU A 145 -7.25 4.04 -15.10
N GLY A 146 -7.61 4.06 -16.39
CA GLY A 146 -8.89 3.54 -16.86
C GLY A 146 -9.09 2.05 -16.55
N ALA A 147 -8.04 1.24 -16.73
CA ALA A 147 -8.07 -0.18 -16.38
C ALA A 147 -8.17 -0.41 -14.86
N LEU A 148 -7.49 0.41 -14.06
CA LEU A 148 -7.60 0.34 -12.60
C LEU A 148 -9.00 0.69 -12.10
N GLU A 149 -9.64 1.71 -12.69
CA GLU A 149 -11.02 2.07 -12.34
C GLU A 149 -12.02 0.96 -12.69
N ASP A 150 -11.92 0.36 -13.88
CA ASP A 150 -12.76 -0.79 -14.27
C ASP A 150 -12.54 -1.99 -13.32
N ALA A 151 -11.27 -2.33 -13.05
CA ALA A 151 -10.93 -3.42 -12.17
C ALA A 151 -11.45 -3.18 -10.74
N ARG A 152 -11.27 -1.96 -10.21
CA ARG A 152 -11.75 -1.54 -8.89
C ARG A 152 -13.28 -1.67 -8.78
N ALA A 153 -14.03 -1.33 -9.84
CA ALA A 153 -15.48 -1.45 -9.84
C ALA A 153 -15.98 -2.91 -9.74
N ARG A 154 -15.19 -3.87 -10.26
CA ARG A 154 -15.52 -5.30 -10.28
C ARG A 154 -14.88 -6.09 -9.13
N LEU A 155 -13.85 -5.53 -8.48
CA LEU A 155 -13.13 -6.15 -7.38
C LEU A 155 -14.07 -6.36 -6.18
N ARG A 156 -14.02 -7.56 -5.60
CA ARG A 156 -14.73 -7.91 -4.36
C ARG A 156 -13.77 -8.65 -3.45
N VAL A 157 -13.73 -8.25 -2.18
CA VAL A 157 -12.94 -8.90 -1.13
C VAL A 157 -13.88 -9.24 0.01
N TRP A 158 -13.79 -10.48 0.49
CA TRP A 158 -14.56 -10.98 1.63
C TRP A 158 -13.58 -11.52 2.66
N ALA A 159 -13.82 -11.22 3.93
CA ALA A 159 -13.00 -11.70 5.04
C ALA A 159 -13.90 -12.29 6.13
N GLY A 160 -13.58 -13.50 6.57
CA GLY A 160 -14.09 -14.07 7.81
C GLY A 160 -13.08 -13.83 8.93
N LEU A 161 -13.55 -13.35 10.08
CA LEU A 161 -12.71 -13.04 11.23
C LEU A 161 -13.20 -13.79 12.46
N ASP A 162 -12.28 -14.34 13.24
CA ASP A 162 -12.61 -15.01 14.51
C ASP A 162 -13.15 -14.01 15.55
N THR A 163 -12.68 -12.75 15.49
CA THR A 163 -13.13 -11.66 16.36
C THR A 163 -13.03 -10.30 15.66
N LEU A 164 -13.97 -9.40 15.97
CA LEU A 164 -13.96 -8.00 15.53
C LEU A 164 -13.19 -7.08 16.48
N GLU A 165 -12.70 -7.60 17.61
CA GLU A 165 -12.06 -6.80 18.66
C GLU A 165 -10.87 -5.98 18.14
N HIS A 166 -10.03 -6.58 17.30
CA HIS A 166 -8.85 -5.91 16.75
C HIS A 166 -9.22 -4.76 15.80
N LEU A 167 -10.28 -4.93 14.99
CA LEU A 167 -10.78 -3.86 14.11
C LEU A 167 -11.36 -2.70 14.91
N ARG A 168 -12.08 -2.99 15.99
CA ARG A 168 -12.66 -1.96 16.88
C ARG A 168 -11.58 -1.20 17.64
N ARG A 169 -10.65 -1.92 18.28
CA ARG A 169 -9.51 -1.32 19.02
C ARG A 169 -8.65 -0.43 18.12
N SER A 170 -8.44 -0.87 16.88
CA SER A 170 -7.67 -0.10 15.90
C SER A 170 -8.45 1.09 15.30
N GLY A 171 -9.78 1.17 15.51
CA GLY A 171 -10.65 2.22 14.98
C GLY A 171 -11.04 2.04 13.50
N ARG A 172 -10.74 0.88 12.91
CA ARG A 172 -11.07 0.51 11.52
C ARG A 172 -12.42 -0.20 11.40
N ASP A 173 -13.03 -0.58 12.52
CA ASP A 173 -14.46 -0.84 12.63
C ASP A 173 -15.06 0.11 13.68
N ARG A 174 -16.14 0.80 13.31
CA ARG A 174 -16.88 1.72 14.18
C ARG A 174 -18.32 1.27 14.40
N SER A 175 -18.66 0.07 13.95
CA SER A 175 -19.98 -0.50 14.13
C SER A 175 -20.24 -0.78 15.62
N PRO A 176 -21.48 -0.59 16.12
CA PRO A 176 -21.83 -0.94 17.49
C PRO A 176 -21.55 -2.42 17.75
N ALA A 177 -21.16 -2.76 18.98
CA ALA A 177 -21.05 -4.15 19.39
C ALA A 177 -22.42 -4.83 19.26
N VAL A 178 -22.45 -5.98 18.60
CA VAL A 178 -23.64 -6.84 18.46
C VAL A 178 -23.84 -7.62 19.75
#